data_AF-A0A6M0C094-F1
#
_entry.id   AF-A0A6M0C094-F1
#
_cell.length_a   1.000
_cell.length_b   1.000
_cell.length_c   1.000
_cell.angle_alpha   90.00
_cell.angle_beta   90.00
_cell.angle_gamma   90.00
#
_symmetry.space_group_name_H-M   'P 1'
#
loop_
_entity.id
_entity.type
_entity.pdbx_description
1 polymer ?
#
loop_
_entity_poly.entity_id
_entity_poly.type
_entity_poly.pdbx_seq_one_letter_code
_entity_poly.pdbx_strand_id
1 'polypeptide(L)'
;MPKHYLWVIGEGIKTYRPGEIIVDRYQVQDDRILMDTQPEKTPQMPEEIPGKIEPYLRLFPYRLHIPQVFGIISVTEKKGTRKIWLLEAGPINSNSGSLMPKIATSWKHATAMRQLNWLWQIAQLWQPLNVQKVASSLLNSENLRVEGQLVRLLELQADQKSLTLQHLGSFWQKWARNAHRAVEKFLKQLSHPMTA
;
A
#
# COMPACT_ATOMS: atom_id res chain seq x y z
N MET A 1 -18.09 18.15 -2.42
CA MET A 1 -17.09 17.81 -1.39
C MET A 1 -16.33 16.57 -1.84
N PRO A 2 -15.02 16.48 -1.60
CA PRO A 2 -14.27 15.27 -1.93
C PRO A 2 -14.80 14.08 -1.12
N LYS A 3 -14.95 12.92 -1.77
CA LYS A 3 -15.39 11.68 -1.12
C LYS A 3 -14.23 11.09 -0.33
N HIS A 4 -14.52 10.51 0.82
CA HIS A 4 -13.52 9.87 1.67
C HIS A 4 -13.49 8.37 1.39
N TYR A 5 -12.44 7.90 0.70
CA TYR A 5 -12.26 6.50 0.35
C TYR A 5 -11.23 5.82 1.24
N LEU A 6 -11.53 4.58 1.63
CA LEU A 6 -10.75 3.79 2.56
C LEU A 6 -10.36 2.46 1.91
N TRP A 7 -9.12 2.02 2.16
CA TRP A 7 -8.65 0.71 1.76
C TRP A 7 -8.88 -0.30 2.89
N VAL A 8 -9.39 -1.47 2.56
CA VAL A 8 -9.71 -2.51 3.54
C VAL A 8 -8.58 -3.51 3.65
N ILE A 9 -8.16 -3.87 4.86
CA ILE A 9 -7.21 -4.96 5.13
C ILE A 9 -7.85 -6.13 5.89
N GLY A 10 -7.51 -7.35 5.45
CA GLY A 10 -8.07 -8.61 5.94
C GLY A 10 -9.15 -9.20 5.03
N GLU A 11 -9.67 -10.38 5.37
CA GLU A 11 -10.55 -11.16 4.49
C GLU A 11 -12.03 -10.79 4.60
N GLY A 12 -12.38 -9.94 5.56
CA GLY A 12 -13.77 -9.77 5.96
C GLY A 12 -14.67 -9.07 4.93
N ILE A 13 -14.09 -8.42 3.93
CA ILE A 13 -14.82 -7.63 2.92
C ILE A 13 -15.37 -8.47 1.76
N LYS A 14 -14.77 -9.63 1.47
CA LYS A 14 -15.10 -10.47 0.31
C LYS A 14 -16.55 -10.95 0.27
N THR A 15 -17.28 -10.84 1.39
CA THR A 15 -18.69 -11.25 1.49
C THR A 15 -19.67 -10.17 1.05
N TYR A 16 -19.23 -8.93 0.88
CA TYR A 16 -20.09 -7.79 0.52
C TYR A 16 -19.96 -7.46 -0.97
N ARG A 17 -21.07 -7.08 -1.60
CA ARG A 17 -21.09 -6.65 -3.01
C ARG A 17 -20.97 -5.13 -3.13
N PRO A 18 -20.47 -4.62 -4.26
CA PRO A 18 -20.53 -3.19 -4.57
C PRO A 18 -21.94 -2.63 -4.40
N GLY A 19 -22.04 -1.47 -3.76
CA GLY A 19 -23.29 -0.78 -3.41
C GLY A 19 -23.82 -1.09 -2.01
N GLU A 20 -23.44 -2.21 -1.39
CA GLU A 20 -23.85 -2.56 -0.03
C GLU A 20 -23.26 -1.57 1.00
N ILE A 21 -23.99 -1.35 2.10
CA ILE A 21 -23.56 -0.48 3.21
C ILE A 21 -23.28 -1.35 4.43
N ILE A 22 -22.06 -1.21 4.96
CA ILE A 22 -21.61 -1.91 6.17
C ILE A 22 -21.78 -0.97 7.36
N VAL A 23 -22.44 -1.48 8.41
CA VAL A 23 -22.72 -0.76 9.68
C VAL A 23 -23.29 0.66 9.48
N ASP A 24 -24.21 0.79 8.52
CA ASP A 24 -24.91 2.03 8.17
C ASP A 24 -24.01 3.23 7.83
N ARG A 25 -22.74 2.98 7.46
CA ARG A 25 -21.76 4.05 7.21
C ARG A 25 -20.85 3.81 6.00
N TYR A 26 -20.32 2.61 5.84
CA TYR A 26 -19.28 2.38 4.84
C TYR A 26 -19.87 1.69 3.62
N GLN A 27 -19.95 2.41 2.50
CA GLN A 27 -20.48 1.85 1.26
C GLN A 27 -19.37 1.15 0.46
N VAL A 28 -19.59 -0.10 0.08
CA VAL A 28 -18.69 -0.87 -0.78
C VAL A 28 -18.69 -0.28 -2.18
N GLN A 29 -17.51 0.12 -2.67
CA GLN A 29 -17.36 0.67 -4.02
C GLN A 29 -16.85 -0.41 -4.98
N ASP A 30 -15.83 -1.13 -4.53
CA ASP A 30 -15.15 -2.20 -5.26
C ASP A 30 -14.45 -3.13 -4.25
N ASP A 31 -13.89 -4.25 -4.70
CA ASP A 31 -13.30 -5.37 -3.93
C ASP A 31 -12.83 -5.01 -2.49
N ARG A 32 -11.91 -4.05 -2.36
CA ARG A 32 -11.35 -3.63 -1.06
C ARG A 32 -11.44 -2.12 -0.81
N ILE A 33 -12.33 -1.43 -1.51
CA ILE A 33 -12.51 0.02 -1.41
C ILE A 33 -13.87 0.33 -0.81
N LEU A 34 -13.86 1.06 0.30
CA LEU A 34 -15.05 1.60 0.94
C LEU A 34 -15.10 3.11 0.76
N MET A 35 -16.30 3.66 0.66
CA MET A 35 -16.57 5.08 0.79
C MET A 35 -17.20 5.33 2.16
N ASP A 36 -16.59 6.21 2.95
CA ASP A 36 -17.17 6.69 4.19
C ASP A 36 -18.26 7.71 3.88
N THR A 37 -19.51 7.38 4.20
CA THR A 37 -20.67 8.26 3.97
C THR A 37 -20.88 9.27 5.09
N GLN A 38 -20.18 9.13 6.22
CA GLN A 38 -20.32 9.98 7.41
C GLN A 38 -18.93 10.34 7.97
N PRO A 39 -18.07 11.02 7.18
CA PRO A 39 -16.69 11.35 7.58
C PRO A 39 -16.60 12.28 8.78
N GLU A 40 -17.67 13.01 9.11
CA GLU A 40 -17.78 13.87 10.29
C GLU A 40 -17.86 13.08 11.61
N LYS A 41 -18.21 11.79 11.56
CA LYS A 41 -18.27 10.94 12.74
C LYS A 41 -16.93 10.27 13.00
N THR A 42 -16.48 10.28 14.26
CA THR A 42 -15.28 9.53 14.66
C THR A 42 -15.45 8.05 14.31
N PRO A 43 -14.46 7.40 13.67
CA PRO A 43 -14.52 5.97 13.40
C PRO A 43 -14.42 5.17 14.70
N GLN A 44 -14.88 3.93 14.67
CA GLN A 44 -14.69 3.02 15.79
C GLN A 44 -13.18 2.74 15.95
N MET A 45 -12.68 2.97 17.16
CA MET A 45 -11.30 2.69 17.54
C MET A 45 -11.18 1.26 18.09
N PRO A 46 -10.05 0.58 17.85
CA PRO A 46 -9.80 -0.72 18.44
C PRO A 46 -9.49 -0.60 19.94
N GLU A 47 -9.99 -1.53 20.75
CA GLU A 47 -9.60 -1.66 22.16
C GLU A 47 -8.15 -2.15 22.31
N GLU A 48 -7.73 -3.04 21.41
CA GLU A 48 -6.39 -3.60 21.35
C GLU A 48 -5.78 -3.43 19.96
N ILE A 49 -4.49 -3.11 19.91
CA ILE A 49 -3.74 -2.96 18.67
C ILE A 49 -3.08 -4.30 18.35
N PRO A 50 -3.57 -5.07 17.35
CA PRO A 50 -2.95 -6.33 17.02
C PRO A 50 -1.60 -6.10 16.35
N GLY A 51 -0.67 -7.06 16.47
CA GLY A 51 0.69 -6.93 15.93
C GLY A 51 0.78 -6.63 14.43
N LYS A 52 -0.25 -6.97 13.64
CA LYS A 52 -0.34 -6.60 12.20
C LYS A 52 -0.57 -5.11 11.94
N ILE A 53 -1.02 -4.37 12.94
CA ILE A 53 -1.32 -2.93 12.89
C ILE A 53 -0.15 -2.11 13.43
N GLU A 54 0.61 -2.64 14.39
CA GLU A 54 1.78 -1.95 14.96
C GLU A 54 2.74 -1.36 13.91
N PRO A 55 3.08 -2.05 12.80
CA PRO A 55 3.97 -1.47 11.78
C PRO A 55 3.46 -0.16 11.19
N TYR A 56 2.14 0.00 11.00
CA TYR A 56 1.58 1.25 10.49
C TYR A 56 1.82 2.41 11.45
N LEU A 57 1.65 2.17 12.75
CA LEU A 57 1.84 3.18 13.78
C LEU A 57 3.32 3.57 13.91
N ARG A 58 4.22 2.58 13.92
CA ARG A 58 5.67 2.81 13.99
C ARG A 58 6.21 3.50 12.74
N LEU A 59 5.57 3.29 11.58
CA LEU A 59 5.97 3.88 10.30
C LEU A 59 5.22 5.19 9.97
N PHE A 60 4.50 5.80 10.92
CA PHE A 60 3.86 7.11 10.76
C PHE A 60 4.78 8.22 10.19
N PRO A 61 6.08 8.29 10.50
CA PRO A 61 6.99 9.26 9.87
C PRO A 61 7.01 9.18 8.33
N TYR A 62 6.65 8.03 7.75
CA TYR A 62 6.63 7.77 6.31
C TYR A 62 5.20 7.81 5.71
N ARG A 63 4.24 8.45 6.38
CA ARG A 63 2.81 8.52 5.96
C ARG A 63 2.56 9.10 4.56
N LEU A 64 3.53 9.80 3.97
CA LEU A 64 3.45 10.22 2.56
C LEU A 64 3.51 9.03 1.58
N HIS A 65 4.08 7.90 2.02
CA HIS A 65 4.24 6.68 1.22
C HIS A 65 3.35 5.54 1.71
N ILE A 66 2.96 5.57 2.98
CA ILE A 66 2.31 4.47 3.67
C ILE A 66 0.92 4.91 4.14
N PRO A 67 -0.14 4.15 3.82
CA PRO A 67 -1.49 4.45 4.29
C PRO A 67 -1.57 4.35 5.81
N GLN A 68 -2.53 5.04 6.42
CA GLN A 68 -2.65 5.16 7.87
C GLN A 68 -3.88 4.40 8.37
N VAL A 69 -3.82 3.95 9.62
CA VAL A 69 -4.93 3.23 10.25
C VAL A 69 -6.03 4.23 10.57
N PHE A 70 -7.19 4.06 9.94
CA PHE A 70 -8.35 4.93 10.14
C PHE A 70 -9.23 4.42 11.29
N GLY A 71 -9.51 3.12 11.31
CA GLY A 71 -10.39 2.50 12.30
C GLY A 71 -10.70 1.05 12.00
N ILE A 72 -11.69 0.53 12.70
CA ILE A 72 -12.12 -0.86 12.59
C ILE A 72 -13.65 -0.94 12.43
N ILE A 73 -14.13 -1.95 11.70
CA ILE A 73 -15.53 -2.34 11.68
C ILE A 73 -15.62 -3.70 12.38
N SER A 74 -16.49 -3.79 13.38
CA SER A 74 -16.82 -5.05 14.04
C SER A 74 -18.20 -5.53 13.59
N VAL A 75 -18.26 -6.68 12.94
CA VAL A 75 -19.50 -7.31 12.45
C VAL A 75 -19.74 -8.58 13.24
N THR A 76 -20.82 -8.63 14.01
CA THR A 76 -21.20 -9.82 14.78
C THR A 76 -21.96 -10.79 13.88
N GLU A 77 -21.40 -11.97 13.64
CA GLU A 77 -22.02 -13.06 12.87
C GLU A 77 -22.29 -14.26 13.78
N LYS A 78 -23.09 -15.23 13.31
CA LYS A 78 -23.41 -16.47 14.06
C LYS A 78 -22.17 -17.27 14.49
N LYS A 79 -21.05 -17.14 13.78
CA LYS A 79 -19.78 -17.85 14.04
C LYS A 79 -18.77 -17.00 14.84
N GLY A 80 -19.16 -15.82 15.31
CA GLY A 80 -18.31 -14.90 16.07
C GLY A 80 -18.23 -13.50 15.45
N THR A 81 -17.40 -12.65 16.04
CA THR A 81 -17.22 -11.27 15.60
C THR A 81 -16.07 -11.17 14.60
N ARG A 82 -16.39 -10.69 13.40
CA ARG A 82 -15.42 -10.40 12.35
C ARG A 82 -14.94 -8.96 12.47
N LYS A 83 -13.63 -8.76 12.39
CA LYS A 83 -12.99 -7.43 12.43
C LYS A 83 -12.42 -7.06 11.06
N ILE A 84 -12.89 -5.95 10.49
CA ILE A 84 -12.41 -5.38 9.22
C ILE A 84 -11.64 -4.10 9.54
N TRP A 85 -10.39 -4.01 9.10
CA TRP A 85 -9.55 -2.84 9.37
C TRP A 85 -9.57 -1.90 8.16
N LEU A 86 -9.63 -0.60 8.45
CA LEU A 86 -9.74 0.45 7.47
C LEU A 86 -8.46 1.27 7.46
N LEU A 87 -7.93 1.52 6.27
CA LEU A 87 -6.81 2.40 6.05
C LEU A 87 -7.25 3.64 5.27
N GLU A 88 -6.82 4.81 5.74
CA GLU A 88 -6.97 6.08 5.04
C GLU A 88 -5.65 6.49 4.37
N ALA A 89 -5.71 7.57 3.60
CA ALA A 89 -4.56 8.12 2.86
C ALA A 89 -3.86 7.07 1.97
N GLY A 90 -4.60 6.05 1.52
CA GLY A 90 -4.15 5.11 0.50
C GLY A 90 -4.11 5.77 -0.88
N PRO A 91 -3.45 5.14 -1.87
CA PRO A 91 -3.38 5.65 -3.22
C PRO A 91 -4.69 5.40 -3.98
N ILE A 92 -5.75 6.10 -3.57
CA ILE A 92 -7.10 6.04 -4.13
C ILE A 92 -7.48 7.43 -4.64
N ASN A 93 -8.03 7.51 -5.85
CA ASN A 93 -8.47 8.77 -6.44
C ASN A 93 -9.72 9.28 -5.70
N SER A 94 -9.65 10.48 -5.12
CA SER A 94 -10.76 11.08 -4.37
C SER A 94 -12.02 11.38 -5.19
N ASN A 95 -11.89 11.46 -6.52
CA ASN A 95 -13.00 11.79 -7.41
C ASN A 95 -13.64 10.53 -8.00
N SER A 96 -12.83 9.55 -8.42
CA SER A 96 -13.33 8.32 -9.05
C SER A 96 -13.43 7.12 -8.11
N GLY A 97 -12.79 7.14 -6.94
CA GLY A 97 -12.69 5.97 -6.06
C GLY A 97 -11.80 4.85 -6.59
N SER A 98 -11.12 5.06 -7.73
CA SER A 98 -10.24 4.06 -8.33
C SER A 98 -8.82 4.14 -7.76
N LEU A 99 -8.13 3.01 -7.70
CA LEU A 99 -6.72 2.98 -7.30
C LEU A 99 -5.85 3.81 -8.25
N MET A 100 -4.81 4.45 -7.70
CA MET A 100 -3.76 5.05 -8.51
C MET A 100 -3.06 3.99 -9.37
N PRO A 101 -2.43 4.39 -10.49
CA PRO A 101 -1.71 3.47 -11.36
C PRO A 101 -0.64 2.68 -10.62
N LYS A 102 -0.44 1.42 -11.05
CA LYS A 102 0.69 0.62 -10.58
C LYS A 102 1.99 1.29 -11.02
N ILE A 103 3.04 1.15 -10.21
CA ILE A 103 4.36 1.59 -10.64
C ILE A 103 4.80 0.83 -11.89
N ALA A 104 4.52 -0.47 -11.98
CA ALA A 104 4.91 -1.31 -13.10
C ALA A 104 4.29 -0.85 -14.44
N THR A 105 3.03 -0.41 -14.42
CA THR A 105 2.35 0.13 -15.61
C THR A 105 2.91 1.49 -16.02
N SER A 106 3.29 2.30 -15.04
CA SER A 106 3.79 3.66 -15.27
C SER A 106 5.29 3.71 -15.61
N TRP A 107 6.04 2.70 -15.18
CA TRP A 107 7.50 2.62 -15.25
C TRP A 107 8.03 2.85 -16.65
N LYS A 108 7.56 2.07 -17.63
CA LYS A 108 8.07 2.10 -19.02
C LYS A 108 7.92 3.47 -19.68
N HIS A 109 6.89 4.22 -19.31
CA HIS A 109 6.54 5.49 -19.93
C HIS A 109 7.07 6.71 -19.14
N ALA A 110 7.67 6.47 -17.97
CA ALA A 110 8.21 7.51 -17.13
C ALA A 110 9.54 8.06 -17.67
N THR A 111 9.79 9.34 -17.45
CA THR A 111 11.09 9.96 -17.76
C THR A 111 12.19 9.36 -16.89
N ALA A 112 13.45 9.47 -17.35
CA ALA A 112 14.61 9.00 -16.58
C ALA A 112 14.63 9.54 -15.14
N MET A 113 14.40 10.85 -14.99
CA MET A 113 14.38 11.50 -13.67
C MET A 113 13.25 10.96 -12.78
N ARG A 114 12.08 10.69 -13.37
CA ARG A 114 10.94 10.11 -12.64
C ARG A 114 11.27 8.71 -12.13
N GLN A 115 11.86 7.86 -12.98
CA GLN A 115 12.29 6.51 -12.61
C GLN A 115 13.33 6.53 -11.48
N LEU A 116 14.35 7.40 -11.57
CA LEU A 116 15.37 7.55 -10.53
C LEU A 116 14.77 8.01 -9.20
N ASN A 117 13.86 8.99 -9.25
CA ASN A 117 13.16 9.47 -8.06
C ASN A 117 12.33 8.36 -7.38
N TRP A 118 11.61 7.52 -8.14
CA TRP A 118 10.87 6.40 -7.56
C TRP A 118 11.79 5.32 -6.96
N LEU A 119 12.89 4.98 -7.64
CA LEU A 119 13.89 4.06 -7.09
C LEU A 119 14.48 4.60 -5.79
N TRP A 120 14.80 5.89 -5.74
CA TRP A 120 15.33 6.54 -4.55
C TRP A 120 14.34 6.46 -3.38
N GLN A 121 13.06 6.74 -3.60
CA GLN A 121 12.03 6.60 -2.55
C GLN A 121 11.90 5.15 -2.06
N ILE A 122 11.91 4.17 -2.96
CA ILE A 122 11.88 2.74 -2.58
C ILE A 122 13.12 2.39 -1.73
N ALA A 123 14.30 2.92 -2.10
CA ALA A 123 15.53 2.70 -1.33
C ALA A 123 15.44 3.29 0.08
N GLN A 124 14.91 4.51 0.23
CA GLN A 124 14.73 5.16 1.53
C GLN A 124 13.74 4.42 2.43
N LEU A 125 12.71 3.80 1.83
CA LEU A 125 11.72 3.01 2.56
C LEU A 125 12.23 1.62 2.95
N TRP A 126 13.30 1.11 2.32
CA TRP A 126 13.76 -0.26 2.53
C TRP A 126 14.10 -0.54 4.00
N GLN A 127 15.01 0.22 4.59
CA GLN A 127 15.47 0.01 5.96
C GLN A 127 14.32 0.11 6.99
N PRO A 128 13.50 1.18 7.01
CA PRO A 128 12.45 1.30 8.02
C PRO A 128 11.41 0.19 7.90
N LEU A 129 11.02 -0.23 6.68
CA LEU A 129 10.10 -1.34 6.50
C LEU A 129 10.72 -2.68 6.91
N ASN A 130 12.01 -2.90 6.65
CA ASN A 130 12.69 -4.13 7.02
C ASN A 130 12.83 -4.28 8.54
N VAL A 131 13.09 -3.19 9.27
CA VAL A 131 13.09 -3.20 10.75
C VAL A 131 11.72 -3.61 11.30
N GLN A 132 10.64 -3.17 10.64
CA GLN A 132 9.27 -3.54 11.00
C GLN A 132 8.80 -4.88 10.39
N LYS A 133 9.70 -5.62 9.72
CA LYS A 133 9.41 -6.92 9.07
C LYS A 133 8.23 -6.86 8.09
N VAL A 134 8.18 -5.77 7.32
CA VAL A 134 7.18 -5.55 6.25
C VAL A 134 7.84 -5.09 4.94
N ALA A 135 9.11 -5.44 4.71
CA ALA A 135 9.84 -5.03 3.50
C ALA A 135 9.30 -5.68 2.22
N SER A 136 8.60 -6.81 2.32
CA SER A 136 7.90 -7.48 1.21
C SER A 136 6.88 -6.56 0.54
N SER A 137 6.36 -5.57 1.26
CA SER A 137 5.49 -4.51 0.72
C SER A 137 6.11 -3.78 -0.48
N LEU A 138 7.44 -3.64 -0.51
CA LEU A 138 8.21 -3.00 -1.59
C LEU A 138 8.57 -3.96 -2.74
N LEU A 139 8.38 -5.26 -2.55
CA LEU A 139 8.76 -6.30 -3.53
C LEU A 139 7.55 -6.85 -4.30
N ASN A 140 6.39 -6.22 -4.13
CA ASN A 140 5.15 -6.55 -4.79
C ASN A 140 4.71 -5.41 -5.72
N SER A 141 4.77 -5.64 -7.03
CA SER A 141 4.39 -4.65 -8.04
C SER A 141 2.91 -4.28 -8.04
N GLU A 142 2.05 -5.13 -7.47
CA GLU A 142 0.61 -4.89 -7.34
C GLU A 142 0.31 -3.93 -6.18
N ASN A 143 1.16 -3.97 -5.15
CA ASN A 143 1.08 -3.12 -3.96
C ASN A 143 1.64 -1.71 -4.20
N LEU A 144 2.68 -1.61 -5.05
CA LEU A 144 3.34 -0.34 -5.36
C LEU A 144 2.55 0.46 -6.40
N ARG A 145 2.07 1.63 -5.98
CA ARG A 145 1.34 2.61 -6.80
C ARG A 145 2.14 3.89 -6.93
N VAL A 146 1.76 4.72 -7.91
CA VAL A 146 2.36 6.04 -8.12
C VAL A 146 1.31 7.13 -8.15
N GLU A 147 1.56 8.20 -7.42
CA GLU A 147 0.75 9.41 -7.42
C GLU A 147 1.66 10.58 -7.85
N GLY A 148 1.71 10.83 -9.15
CA GLY A 148 2.67 11.77 -9.74
C GLY A 148 4.11 11.36 -9.45
N GLN A 149 4.79 12.07 -8.54
CA GLN A 149 6.19 11.79 -8.17
C GLN A 149 6.33 10.85 -6.99
N LEU A 150 5.26 10.60 -6.24
CA LEU A 150 5.30 9.83 -5.02
C LEU A 150 5.09 8.35 -5.31
N VAL A 151 5.91 7.51 -4.69
CA VAL A 151 5.64 6.08 -4.53
C VAL A 151 4.69 5.91 -3.35
N ARG A 152 3.64 5.12 -3.53
CA ARG A 152 2.62 4.84 -2.50
C ARG A 152 2.42 3.34 -2.38
N LEU A 153 2.22 2.85 -1.16
CA LEU A 153 1.82 1.48 -0.89
C LEU A 153 0.30 1.41 -0.73
N LEU A 154 -0.32 0.32 -1.20
CA LEU A 154 -1.73 0.03 -0.86
C LEU A 154 -1.85 -0.45 0.58
N GLU A 155 -0.89 -1.25 1.03
CA GLU A 155 -0.87 -1.83 2.37
C GLU A 155 0.55 -2.29 2.75
N LEU A 156 0.77 -2.48 4.05
CA LEU A 156 1.92 -3.22 4.59
C LEU A 156 1.64 -4.72 4.55
N GLN A 157 2.60 -5.46 4.00
CA GLN A 157 2.61 -6.91 3.86
C GLN A 157 3.66 -7.47 4.82
N ALA A 158 3.26 -8.42 5.68
CA ALA A 158 4.15 -9.03 6.63
C ALA A 158 5.16 -9.96 5.93
N ASP A 159 6.41 -9.86 6.35
CA ASP A 159 7.49 -10.68 5.82
C ASP A 159 7.35 -12.12 6.33
N GLN A 160 7.23 -13.07 5.41
CA GLN A 160 7.21 -14.51 5.74
C GLN A 160 8.60 -15.04 6.15
N LYS A 161 9.64 -14.31 5.76
CA LYS A 161 11.05 -14.61 6.06
C LYS A 161 11.84 -13.31 6.09
N SER A 162 12.99 -13.32 6.75
CA SER A 162 13.90 -12.17 6.75
C SER A 162 14.30 -11.79 5.32
N LEU A 163 14.13 -10.51 4.98
CA LEU A 163 14.49 -9.97 3.68
C LEU A 163 15.83 -9.21 3.75
N THR A 164 16.55 -9.27 2.65
CA THR A 164 17.90 -8.71 2.49
C THR A 164 17.96 -7.84 1.25
N LEU A 165 19.01 -7.02 1.11
CA LEU A 165 19.22 -6.21 -0.09
C LEU A 165 19.29 -7.06 -1.37
N GLN A 166 19.69 -8.33 -1.30
CA GLN A 166 19.63 -9.27 -2.44
C GLN A 166 18.21 -9.42 -3.00
N HIS A 167 17.18 -9.41 -2.14
CA HIS A 167 15.80 -9.50 -2.58
C HIS A 167 15.36 -8.22 -3.31
N LEU A 168 15.76 -7.05 -2.82
CA LEU A 168 15.51 -5.76 -3.48
C LEU A 168 16.26 -5.65 -4.81
N GLY A 169 17.54 -6.04 -4.84
CA GLY A 169 18.35 -6.07 -6.05
C GLY A 169 17.73 -6.96 -7.12
N SER A 170 17.33 -8.17 -6.74
CA SER A 170 16.65 -9.13 -7.64
C SER A 170 15.34 -8.57 -8.18
N PHE A 171 14.59 -7.83 -7.37
CA PHE A 171 13.37 -7.15 -7.80
C PHE A 171 13.67 -6.05 -8.83
N TRP A 172 14.66 -5.20 -8.57
CA TRP A 172 15.06 -4.12 -9.49
C TRP A 172 15.67 -4.61 -10.81
N GLN A 173 16.36 -5.76 -10.82
CA GLN A 173 16.84 -6.37 -12.06
C GLN A 173 15.70 -6.68 -13.03
N LYS A 174 14.52 -7.08 -12.52
CA LYS A 174 13.33 -7.32 -13.35
C LYS A 174 12.84 -6.04 -14.02
N TRP A 175 12.98 -4.90 -13.35
CA TRP A 175 12.55 -3.59 -13.86
C TRP A 175 13.53 -2.96 -14.85
N ALA A 176 14.81 -3.32 -14.75
CA ALA A 176 15.85 -2.80 -15.64
C ALA A 176 15.55 -3.03 -17.11
N ARG A 177 14.94 -4.17 -17.48
CA ARG A 177 14.59 -4.49 -18.89
C ARG A 177 13.62 -3.49 -19.53
N ASN A 178 12.76 -2.86 -18.72
CA ASN A 178 11.77 -1.89 -19.17
C ASN A 178 12.08 -0.47 -18.68
N ALA A 179 13.30 -0.23 -18.17
CA ALA A 179 13.73 1.07 -17.72
C ALA A 179 14.00 2.00 -18.92
N HIS A 180 13.99 3.30 -18.66
CA HIS A 180 14.43 4.30 -19.62
C HIS A 180 15.89 4.03 -19.98
N ARG A 181 16.27 4.22 -21.24
CA ARG A 181 17.63 3.89 -21.75
C ARG A 181 18.76 4.48 -20.90
N ALA A 182 18.59 5.72 -20.43
CA ALA A 182 19.54 6.40 -19.56
C ALA A 182 19.67 5.80 -18.15
N VAL A 183 18.64 5.08 -17.67
CA VAL A 183 18.58 4.49 -16.32
C VAL A 183 18.93 3.00 -16.35
N GLU A 184 18.65 2.29 -17.45
CA GLU A 184 18.82 0.85 -17.58
C GLU A 184 20.21 0.37 -17.15
N LYS A 185 21.28 0.96 -17.72
CA LYS A 185 22.66 0.56 -17.43
C LYS A 185 22.99 0.77 -15.95
N PHE A 186 22.60 1.93 -15.40
CA PHE A 186 22.78 2.25 -13.99
C PHE A 186 22.05 1.25 -13.09
N LEU A 187 20.77 0.95 -13.38
CA LEU A 187 19.98 0.03 -12.56
C LEU A 187 20.53 -1.39 -12.59
N LYS A 188 21.03 -1.86 -13.74
CA LYS A 188 21.74 -3.15 -13.83
C LYS A 188 23.01 -3.17 -12.98
N GLN A 189 23.82 -2.11 -13.04
CA GLN A 189 25.05 -2.00 -12.27
C GLN A 189 24.80 -1.89 -10.76
N LEU A 190 23.76 -1.16 -10.35
CA LEU A 190 23.39 -0.98 -8.94
C LEU A 190 22.86 -2.27 -8.33
N SER A 191 22.02 -3.00 -9.07
CA SER A 191 21.35 -4.20 -8.57
C SER A 191 22.21 -5.46 -8.58
N HIS A 192 23.28 -5.51 -9.37
CA HIS A 192 24.20 -6.65 -9.42
C HIS A 192 24.95 -6.93 -8.11
N PRO A 193 25.65 -5.95 -7.48
CA PRO A 193 26.34 -6.18 -6.20
C PRO A 193 25.37 -6.43 -5.06
N MET A 194 24.12 -5.96 -5.17
CA MET A 194 23.11 -6.25 -4.16
C MET A 194 22.72 -7.73 -4.15
N THR A 195 22.80 -8.42 -5.31
CA THR A 195 22.43 -9.84 -5.47
C THR A 195 23.59 -10.82 -5.31
N ALA A 196 24.82 -10.30 -5.22
CA ALA A 196 26.02 -11.10 -5.00
C ALA A 196 26.16 -11.56 -3.54
#